data_AF-A0A3E1K8L9-F1
#
_entry.id   AF-A0A3E1K8L9-F1
#
_cell.length_a   1.000
_cell.length_b   1.000
_cell.length_c   1.000
_cell.angle_alpha   90.00
_cell.angle_beta   90.00
_cell.angle_gamma   90.00
#
_symmetry.space_group_name_H-M   'P 1'
#
loop_
_entity.id
_entity.type
_entity.pdbx_description
1 polymer ?
#
loop_
_entity_poly.entity_id
_entity_poly.type
_entity_poly.pdbx_seq_one_letter_code
_entity_poly.pdbx_strand_id
1 'polypeptide(L)'
;MKRQSSASLSGYVLAILVLFVLGTSAGIAREPRGQPSWPPPSHHYRLEHPQHRLAYWYANESMRQAQEAREMVCGFTGQHWTLDWEVHYRWALRAAPRRVYQRVEERDRHLATCRSRKLRDYQRPPYRRDPGGYDRG
;
A
#
# COMPACT_ATOMS: atom_id res chain seq x y z
N MET A 1 16.84 -7.70 -69.45
CA MET A 1 15.81 -8.50 -68.73
C MET A 1 16.26 -8.69 -67.29
N LYS A 2 15.42 -8.30 -66.31
CA LYS A 2 15.74 -8.12 -64.87
C LYS A 2 15.81 -9.45 -64.12
N ARG A 3 16.85 -9.64 -63.29
CA ARG A 3 16.96 -10.72 -62.29
C ARG A 3 16.17 -10.34 -61.04
N GLN A 4 15.27 -11.20 -60.58
CA GLN A 4 14.59 -11.05 -59.29
C GLN A 4 15.43 -11.73 -58.20
N SER A 5 15.69 -11.01 -57.11
CA SER A 5 16.40 -11.49 -55.92
C SER A 5 15.41 -12.04 -54.91
N SER A 6 15.61 -13.29 -54.51
CA SER A 6 14.91 -13.95 -53.41
C SER A 6 15.43 -13.39 -52.08
N ALA A 7 14.67 -12.49 -51.44
CA ALA A 7 14.99 -12.01 -50.11
C ALA A 7 14.58 -13.05 -49.06
N SER A 8 15.55 -13.42 -48.22
CA SER A 8 15.49 -14.43 -47.17
C SER A 8 14.44 -14.12 -46.11
N LEU A 9 13.35 -14.89 -46.08
CA LEU A 9 12.27 -14.85 -45.07
C LEU A 9 12.72 -15.26 -43.65
N SER A 10 13.99 -15.64 -43.47
CA SER A 10 14.50 -16.27 -42.24
C SER A 10 14.74 -15.27 -41.09
N GLY A 11 15.05 -14.00 -41.38
CA GLY A 11 15.38 -13.01 -40.35
C GLY A 11 14.20 -12.43 -39.58
N TYR A 12 13.04 -12.27 -40.24
CA TYR A 12 11.87 -11.63 -39.63
C TYR A 12 11.17 -12.51 -38.57
N VAL A 13 11.22 -13.84 -38.75
CA VAL A 13 10.60 -14.78 -37.80
C VAL A 13 11.33 -14.77 -36.45
N LEU A 14 12.67 -14.64 -36.47
CA LEU A 14 13.48 -14.54 -35.26
C LEU A 14 13.24 -13.23 -34.48
N ALA A 15 13.06 -12.10 -35.17
CA ALA A 15 12.79 -10.82 -34.53
C ALA A 15 11.41 -10.78 -33.83
N ILE A 16 10.40 -11.46 -34.38
CA ILE A 16 9.06 -11.56 -33.77
C ILE A 16 9.09 -12.44 -32.52
N LEU A 17 9.88 -13.52 -32.50
CA LEU A 17 10.00 -14.39 -31.32
C LEU A 17 10.66 -13.68 -30.13
N VAL A 18 11.62 -12.78 -30.35
CA VAL A 18 12.27 -12.01 -29.26
C VAL A 18 11.32 -11.00 -28.62
N LEU A 19 10.38 -10.42 -29.39
CA LEU A 19 9.39 -9.47 -28.86
C LEU A 19 8.29 -10.15 -28.02
N PHE A 20 8.05 -11.45 -28.21
CA PHE A 20 7.08 -12.20 -27.38
C PHE A 20 7.63 -12.63 -26.01
N VAL A 21 8.95 -12.70 -25.82
CA VAL A 21 9.56 -13.11 -24.54
C VAL A 21 9.65 -11.95 -23.53
N LEU A 22 9.61 -10.70 -23.99
CA LEU A 22 9.58 -9.50 -23.14
C LEU A 22 8.16 -9.01 -22.83
N GLY A 23 7.13 -9.80 -23.16
CA GLY A 23 5.76 -9.60 -22.71
C GLY A 23 5.70 -9.72 -21.20
N THR A 24 5.96 -8.59 -20.55
CA THR A 24 5.95 -8.39 -19.11
C THR A 24 4.71 -9.05 -18.52
N SER A 25 4.96 -10.05 -17.68
CA SER A 25 3.97 -10.58 -16.75
C SER A 25 3.59 -9.44 -15.81
N ALA A 26 2.63 -8.61 -16.24
CA ALA A 26 1.77 -7.89 -15.33
C ALA A 26 1.01 -8.96 -14.56
N GLY A 27 1.65 -9.48 -13.51
CA GLY A 27 0.97 -10.24 -12.49
C GLY A 27 -0.09 -9.33 -11.92
N ILE A 28 -1.32 -9.46 -12.44
CA ILE A 28 -2.50 -8.92 -11.79
C ILE A 28 -2.49 -9.59 -10.42
N ALA A 29 -2.06 -8.86 -9.40
CA ALA A 29 -2.25 -9.25 -8.02
C ALA A 29 -3.75 -9.52 -7.88
N ARG A 30 -4.13 -10.80 -7.86
CA ARG A 30 -5.52 -11.20 -7.67
C ARG A 30 -5.91 -10.69 -6.29
N GLU A 31 -6.67 -9.61 -6.29
CA GLU A 31 -7.36 -9.12 -5.10
C GLU A 31 -8.11 -10.32 -4.49
N PRO A 32 -7.94 -10.62 -3.19
CA PRO A 32 -8.62 -11.75 -2.57
C PRO A 32 -10.12 -11.58 -2.79
N ARG A 33 -10.70 -12.52 -3.55
CA ARG A 33 -12.14 -12.56 -3.87
C ARG A 33 -12.94 -12.42 -2.57
N GLY A 34 -13.56 -11.26 -2.37
CA GLY A 34 -14.42 -10.99 -1.20
C GLY A 34 -14.14 -9.68 -0.44
N GLN A 35 -13.07 -8.94 -0.72
CA GLN A 35 -12.93 -7.58 -0.17
C GLN A 35 -13.61 -6.56 -1.09
N PRO A 36 -14.57 -5.76 -0.59
CA PRO A 36 -15.08 -4.61 -1.34
C PRO A 36 -13.91 -3.72 -1.71
N SER A 37 -13.83 -3.31 -2.98
CA SER A 37 -12.78 -2.38 -3.42
C SER A 37 -12.86 -1.11 -2.55
N TRP A 38 -11.75 -0.80 -1.90
CA TRP A 38 -11.61 0.42 -1.11
C TRP A 38 -11.04 1.54 -1.99
N PRO A 39 -11.60 2.78 -1.95
CA PRO A 39 -12.78 3.19 -1.19
C PRO A 39 -14.09 2.68 -1.82
N PRO A 40 -15.12 2.36 -0.99
CA PRO A 40 -16.39 1.91 -1.53
C PRO A 40 -17.09 3.03 -2.32
N PRO A 41 -17.89 2.71 -3.35
CA PRO A 41 -18.61 3.72 -4.12
C PRO A 41 -19.50 4.61 -3.24
N SER A 42 -19.46 5.92 -3.48
CA SER A 42 -20.17 6.92 -2.68
C SER A 42 -21.69 6.79 -2.72
N HIS A 43 -22.27 6.25 -3.79
CA HIS A 43 -23.72 6.17 -4.00
C HIS A 43 -24.46 5.30 -2.96
N HIS A 44 -23.75 4.42 -2.26
CA HIS A 44 -24.32 3.65 -1.15
C HIS A 44 -24.46 4.46 0.15
N TYR A 45 -23.85 5.64 0.23
CA TYR A 45 -23.77 6.44 1.44
C TYR A 45 -24.46 7.79 1.24
N ARG A 46 -25.25 8.23 2.23
CA ARG A 46 -25.99 9.51 2.19
C ARG A 46 -25.05 10.69 2.46
N LEU A 47 -24.18 11.04 1.50
CA LEU A 47 -23.16 12.09 1.64
C LEU A 47 -23.72 13.54 1.68
N GLU A 48 -25.03 13.70 1.50
CA GLU A 48 -25.72 14.98 1.64
C GLU A 48 -25.63 15.52 3.06
N HIS A 49 -25.66 14.64 4.07
CA HIS A 49 -25.60 15.05 5.46
C HIS A 49 -24.13 15.28 5.91
N PRO A 50 -23.80 16.41 6.58
CA PRO A 50 -22.44 16.72 7.00
C PRO A 50 -21.76 15.61 7.80
N GLN A 51 -22.50 14.97 8.72
CA GLN A 51 -21.97 13.84 9.51
C GLN A 51 -21.59 12.63 8.64
N HIS A 52 -22.39 12.30 7.63
CA HIS A 52 -22.09 11.17 6.73
C HIS A 52 -20.90 11.47 5.82
N ARG A 53 -20.76 12.73 5.37
CA ARG A 53 -19.59 13.19 4.63
C ARG A 53 -18.32 13.10 5.46
N LEU A 54 -18.38 13.56 6.71
CA LEU A 54 -17.27 13.46 7.65
C LEU A 54 -16.91 12.01 7.95
N ALA A 55 -17.91 11.14 8.16
CA ALA A 55 -17.69 9.72 8.40
C ALA A 55 -17.06 9.01 7.20
N TYR A 56 -17.49 9.33 5.98
CA TYR A 56 -16.92 8.78 4.75
C TYR A 56 -15.45 9.18 4.60
N TRP A 57 -15.14 10.46 4.82
CA TRP A 57 -13.76 10.96 4.82
C TRP A 57 -12.92 10.23 5.88
N TYR A 58 -13.40 10.17 7.12
CA TYR A 58 -12.68 9.51 8.22
C TYR A 58 -12.41 8.03 7.92
N ALA A 59 -13.38 7.32 7.36
CA ALA A 59 -13.24 5.91 7.05
C ALA A 59 -12.17 5.68 5.97
N ASN A 60 -12.12 6.53 4.96
CA ASN A 60 -11.05 6.48 3.96
C ASN A 60 -9.68 6.79 4.57
N GLU A 61 -9.58 7.87 5.35
CA GLU A 61 -8.31 8.25 5.97
C GLU A 61 -7.81 7.17 6.94
N SER A 62 -8.72 6.57 7.71
CA SER A 62 -8.39 5.48 8.62
C SER A 62 -7.91 4.24 7.89
N MET A 63 -8.54 3.85 6.78
CA MET A 63 -8.08 2.75 5.93
C MET A 63 -6.68 3.01 5.38
N ARG A 64 -6.43 4.22 4.83
CA ARG A 64 -5.11 4.63 4.33
C ARG A 64 -4.04 4.51 5.40
N GLN A 65 -4.28 5.06 6.58
CA GLN A 65 -3.35 5.02 7.71
C GLN A 65 -3.16 3.59 8.25
N ALA A 66 -4.20 2.75 8.25
CA ALA A 66 -4.10 1.35 8.69
C ALA A 66 -3.29 0.51 7.70
N GLN A 67 -3.45 0.76 6.41
CA GLN A 67 -2.66 0.13 5.35
C GLN A 67 -1.19 0.51 5.48
N GLU A 68 -0.89 1.81 5.65
CA GLU A 68 0.48 2.32 5.88
C GLU A 68 1.12 1.65 7.12
N ALA A 69 0.38 1.54 8.23
CA ALA A 69 0.86 0.87 9.44
C ALA A 69 1.14 -0.63 9.22
N ARG A 70 0.34 -1.30 8.39
CA ARG A 70 0.52 -2.72 8.06
C ARG A 70 1.74 -2.93 7.16
N GLU A 71 1.89 -2.11 6.13
CA GLU A 71 3.04 -2.16 5.20
C GLU A 71 4.36 -1.89 5.91
N MET A 72 4.39 -0.94 6.83
CA MET A 72 5.58 -0.66 7.64
C MET A 72 5.80 -1.66 8.79
N VAL A 73 4.88 -2.61 9.01
CA VAL A 73 4.92 -3.55 10.14
C VAL A 73 5.08 -2.81 11.47
N CYS A 74 4.22 -1.81 11.71
CA CYS A 74 4.24 -0.99 12.93
C CYS A 74 3.73 -1.74 14.17
N GLY A 75 3.02 -2.86 13.99
CA GLY A 75 2.49 -3.68 15.08
C GLY A 75 1.25 -3.09 15.78
N PHE A 76 0.60 -2.10 15.17
CA PHE A 76 -0.64 -1.52 15.72
C PHE A 76 -1.81 -2.50 15.60
N THR A 77 -2.67 -2.56 16.62
CA THR A 77 -3.76 -3.54 16.73
C THR A 77 -5.05 -2.90 17.25
N GLY A 78 -6.14 -3.68 17.23
CA GLY A 78 -7.45 -3.26 17.73
C GLY A 78 -8.33 -2.58 16.69
N GLN A 79 -9.59 -2.33 17.06
CA GLN A 79 -10.64 -1.88 16.13
C GLN A 79 -10.34 -0.53 15.45
N HIS A 80 -9.46 0.28 16.03
CA HIS A 80 -9.04 1.54 15.45
C HIS A 80 -7.97 1.38 14.36
N TRP A 81 -7.28 0.24 14.26
CA TRP A 81 -6.29 -0.06 13.21
C TRP A 81 -6.72 -1.17 12.25
N THR A 82 -7.99 -1.56 12.28
CA THR A 82 -8.52 -2.56 11.36
C THR A 82 -8.51 -2.06 9.90
N LEU A 83 -8.36 -2.98 8.95
CA LEU A 83 -8.61 -2.76 7.52
C LEU A 83 -10.06 -3.08 7.18
N ASP A 84 -10.98 -2.48 7.93
CA ASP A 84 -12.42 -2.58 7.72
C ASP A 84 -12.99 -1.16 7.68
N TRP A 85 -13.40 -0.74 6.49
CA TRP A 85 -13.90 0.60 6.24
C TRP A 85 -15.21 0.88 6.99
N GLU A 86 -16.10 -0.11 7.05
CA GLU A 86 -17.43 0.02 7.64
C GLU A 86 -17.33 0.22 9.16
N VAL A 87 -16.35 -0.42 9.80
CA VAL A 87 -16.03 -0.19 11.21
C VAL A 87 -15.68 1.27 11.47
N HIS A 88 -14.81 1.86 10.63
CA HIS A 88 -14.41 3.26 10.77
C HIS A 88 -15.58 4.20 10.50
N TYR A 89 -16.36 3.92 9.45
CA TYR A 89 -17.52 4.71 9.07
C TYR A 89 -18.57 4.76 10.19
N ARG A 90 -18.97 3.59 10.71
CA ARG A 90 -19.95 3.49 11.82
C ARG A 90 -19.47 4.13 13.11
N TRP A 91 -18.17 4.12 13.37
CA TRP A 91 -17.63 4.85 14.51
C TRP A 91 -17.79 6.36 14.30
N ALA A 92 -17.39 6.87 13.14
CA ALA A 92 -17.44 8.31 12.88
C ALA A 92 -18.88 8.85 12.80
N LEU A 93 -19.86 8.07 12.34
CA LEU A 93 -21.27 8.49 12.38
C LEU A 93 -21.76 8.85 13.80
N ARG A 94 -21.20 8.20 14.84
CA ARG A 94 -21.59 8.40 16.24
C ARG A 94 -20.67 9.34 17.00
N ALA A 95 -19.51 9.68 16.44
CA ALA A 95 -18.52 10.53 17.08
C ALA A 95 -18.83 12.02 16.85
N ALA A 96 -18.59 12.84 17.86
CA ALA A 96 -18.60 14.30 17.66
C ALA A 96 -17.51 14.70 16.64
N PRO A 97 -17.75 15.69 15.75
CA PRO A 97 -16.79 16.04 14.70
C PRO A 97 -15.37 16.29 15.20
N ARG A 98 -15.21 16.98 16.33
CA ARG A 98 -13.91 17.21 16.97
C ARG A 98 -13.16 15.91 17.29
N ARG A 99 -13.87 14.87 17.76
CA ARG A 99 -13.26 13.57 18.08
C ARG A 99 -12.76 12.85 16.84
N VAL A 100 -13.45 13.02 15.70
CA VAL A 100 -13.04 12.46 14.41
C VAL A 100 -11.68 13.02 13.99
N TYR A 101 -11.54 14.35 13.99
CA TYR A 101 -10.26 15.01 13.67
C TYR A 101 -9.13 14.63 14.64
N GLN A 102 -9.41 14.65 15.94
CA GLN A 102 -8.44 14.23 16.96
C GLN A 102 -7.92 12.81 16.75
N ARG A 103 -8.80 11.90 16.30
CA ARG A 103 -8.40 10.52 16.02
C ARG A 103 -7.46 10.44 14.82
N VAL A 104 -7.71 11.19 13.75
CA VAL A 104 -6.81 11.25 12.60
C VAL A 104 -5.43 11.78 13.00
N GLU A 105 -5.38 12.87 13.75
CA GLU A 105 -4.11 13.45 14.25
C GLU A 105 -3.34 12.49 15.16
N GLU A 106 -4.02 11.72 16.01
CA GLU A 106 -3.38 10.70 16.83
C GLU A 106 -2.78 9.58 15.99
N ARG A 107 -3.49 9.14 14.96
CA ARG A 107 -2.99 8.12 14.02
C ARG A 107 -1.77 8.62 13.26
N ASP A 108 -1.77 9.87 12.83
CA ASP A 108 -0.60 10.49 12.20
C ASP A 108 0.61 10.53 13.15
N ARG A 109 0.40 10.86 14.43
CA ARG A 109 1.47 10.82 15.45
C ARG A 109 2.02 9.41 15.66
N HIS A 110 1.15 8.39 15.68
CA HIS A 110 1.56 7.00 15.76
C HIS A 110 2.38 6.59 14.53
N LEU A 111 1.92 6.91 13.32
CA LEU A 111 2.63 6.62 12.07
C LEU A 111 3.97 7.36 11.98
N ALA A 112 4.05 8.63 12.37
CA ALA A 112 5.29 9.38 12.43
C ALA A 112 6.32 8.72 13.37
N THR A 113 5.88 8.27 14.53
CA THR A 113 6.72 7.52 15.48
C THR A 113 7.22 6.21 14.87
N CYS A 114 6.36 5.47 14.18
CA CYS A 114 6.73 4.23 13.50
C CYS A 114 7.75 4.49 12.38
N ARG A 115 7.52 5.48 11.52
CA ARG A 115 8.45 5.89 10.45
C ARG A 115 9.82 6.23 11.01
N SER A 116 9.88 7.01 12.09
CA SER A 116 11.13 7.36 12.77
C SER A 116 11.89 6.12 13.28
N ARG A 117 11.19 5.14 13.86
CA ARG A 117 11.80 3.86 14.29
C ARG A 117 12.38 3.09 13.11
N LYS A 118 11.61 2.93 12.03
CA LYS A 118 12.06 2.22 10.82
C LYS A 118 13.28 2.88 10.19
N LEU A 119 13.31 4.22 10.11
CA LEU A 119 14.48 4.95 9.64
C LEU A 119 15.73 4.68 10.49
N ARG A 120 15.60 4.66 11.82
CA ARG A 120 16.72 4.30 12.70
C ARG A 120 17.18 2.86 12.49
N ASP A 121 16.25 1.93 12.30
CA ASP A 121 16.57 0.52 12.04
C ASP A 121 17.34 0.37 10.71
N TYR A 122 16.95 1.09 9.66
CA TYR A 122 17.68 1.10 8.37
C TYR A 122 19.07 1.73 8.49
N GLN A 123 19.23 2.75 9.33
CA GLN A 123 20.51 3.43 9.55
C GLN A 123 21.48 2.65 10.45
N ARG A 124 20.99 1.65 11.18
CA ARG A 124 21.81 0.85 12.09
C ARG A 124 22.77 -0.02 11.25
N PRO A 125 24.11 0.16 11.36
CA PRO A 125 25.06 -0.69 10.65
C PRO A 125 24.86 -2.14 11.06
N PRO A 126 24.73 -3.09 10.12
CA PRO A 126 24.30 -4.43 10.46
C PRO A 126 25.38 -5.25 11.21
N TYR A 127 26.63 -4.81 11.24
CA TYR A 127 27.71 -5.52 11.95
C TYR A 127 28.77 -4.51 12.42
N ARG A 128 28.96 -4.33 13.74
CA ARG A 128 30.34 -4.31 14.26
C ARG A 128 30.67 -5.77 14.54
N ARG A 129 31.25 -6.45 13.56
CA ARG A 129 32.13 -7.57 13.89
C ARG A 129 33.28 -6.87 14.60
N ASP A 130 33.30 -6.95 15.92
CA ASP A 130 34.41 -6.44 16.70
C ASP A 130 35.67 -7.11 16.16
N PRO A 131 36.57 -6.41 15.46
CA PRO A 131 37.78 -7.03 14.93
C PRO A 131 38.77 -7.35 16.06
N GLY A 132 38.53 -6.85 17.28
CA GLY A 132 39.41 -6.98 18.44
C GLY A 132 39.02 -8.06 19.46
N GLY A 133 38.11 -8.97 19.12
CA GLY A 133 37.64 -10.01 20.04
C GLY A 133 38.64 -11.14 20.39
N TYR A 134 39.82 -11.16 19.78
CA TYR A 134 40.91 -12.09 20.09
C TYR A 134 42.10 -11.32 20.67
N ASP A 135 42.02 -10.87 21.92
CA ASP A 135 43.20 -10.55 22.74
C ASP A 135 42.77 -10.23 24.17
N ARG A 136 42.24 -11.23 24.87
CA ARG A 136 42.19 -11.16 26.33
C ARG A 136 42.28 -12.55 26.97
N GLY A 137 43.49 -12.87 27.41
CA GLY A 137 43.80 -13.82 28.50
C GLY A 137 44.21 -15.20 28.06
#